data_AF-A0A947C5I2-F1
#
_entry.id   AF-A0A947C5I2-F1
#
_cell.length_a   1.000
_cell.length_b   1.000
_cell.length_c   1.000
_cell.angle_alpha   90.00
_cell.angle_beta   90.00
_cell.angle_gamma   90.00
#
_symmetry.space_group_name_H-M   'P 1'
#
loop_
_entity.id
_entity.type
_entity.pdbx_description
1 polymer ?
#
loop_
_entity_poly.entity_id
_entity_poly.type
_entity_poly.pdbx_seq_one_letter_code
_entity_poly.pdbx_strand_id
1 'polypeptide(L)'
;MRWILLSLMALIGACWGEDEEQPGELVGSFQALGLMVEQSCGTAVPAPDPLDLKFDLRSESNGRAYWRLWGGSMFAGIENNGTYTFQTSQSYMVVEPDRFRGYVGCSVTQRDVFTFEVSVPEIEAGMDAGVEDAGIDGDADAGVDVEVDPALVLITGSQTTEIVPLAGADCTPAVAALGGPFLSLPCRVEYVLNGNGIAPE
;
A
#
# COMPACT_ATOMS: atom_id res chain seq x y z
N MET A 1 -49.79 32.00 -22.57
CA MET A 1 -49.42 32.05 -21.14
C MET A 1 -48.90 30.68 -20.75
N ARG A 2 -47.57 30.59 -20.59
CA ARG A 2 -46.85 30.16 -19.37
C ARG A 2 -47.04 28.66 -19.06
N TRP A 3 -46.10 27.79 -19.47
CA TRP A 3 -44.82 27.45 -18.82
C TRP A 3 -44.98 26.71 -17.48
N ILE A 4 -44.16 25.66 -17.34
CA ILE A 4 -43.73 24.92 -16.13
C ILE A 4 -44.56 23.66 -15.81
N LEU A 5 -43.97 22.48 -16.10
CA LEU A 5 -43.62 21.45 -15.10
C LEU A 5 -42.95 20.26 -15.82
N LEU A 6 -41.73 20.53 -16.31
CA LEU A 6 -40.79 19.54 -16.84
C LEU A 6 -39.55 19.68 -15.96
N SER A 7 -39.59 19.12 -14.74
CA SER A 7 -38.45 19.18 -13.81
C SER A 7 -38.60 18.15 -12.67
N LEU A 8 -38.64 16.87 -13.03
CA LEU A 8 -38.51 15.79 -12.05
C LEU A 8 -37.55 14.72 -12.57
N MET A 9 -36.35 15.14 -12.97
CA MET A 9 -35.33 14.25 -13.51
C MET A 9 -33.94 14.85 -13.34
N ALA A 10 -33.45 14.91 -12.10
CA ALA A 10 -32.03 15.04 -11.76
C ALA A 10 -31.93 15.17 -10.23
N LEU A 11 -31.50 14.11 -9.54
CA LEU A 11 -30.82 14.12 -8.22
C LEU A 11 -30.83 12.70 -7.62
N ILE A 12 -30.20 11.75 -8.29
CA ILE A 12 -29.63 10.56 -7.62
C ILE A 12 -28.26 10.31 -8.25
N GLY A 13 -27.41 11.31 -8.11
CA GLY A 13 -25.97 11.22 -8.37
C GLY A 13 -25.26 11.71 -7.13
N ALA A 14 -25.44 11.01 -6.01
CA ALA A 14 -24.55 11.17 -4.87
C ALA A 14 -23.23 10.50 -5.28
N CYS A 15 -22.39 11.28 -5.97
CA CYS A 15 -20.98 11.00 -6.07
C CYS A 15 -20.46 10.82 -4.65
N TRP A 16 -19.94 9.63 -4.34
CA TRP A 16 -19.09 9.40 -3.18
C TRP A 16 -17.80 10.20 -3.42
N GLY A 17 -17.76 11.43 -2.93
CA GLY A 17 -16.71 12.41 -3.23
C GLY A 17 -16.06 12.93 -1.97
N GLU A 18 -14.73 12.75 -1.91
CA GLU A 18 -13.67 13.57 -1.28
C GLU A 18 -13.75 14.03 0.18
N ASP A 19 -14.92 14.08 0.83
CA ASP A 19 -15.11 14.66 2.17
C ASP A 19 -15.29 13.61 3.29
N GLU A 20 -15.08 12.33 3.02
CA GLU A 20 -15.16 11.29 4.06
C GLU A 20 -13.87 11.27 4.89
N GLU A 21 -14.01 11.53 6.19
CA GLU A 21 -12.91 11.47 7.14
C GLU A 21 -12.27 10.07 7.11
N GLN A 22 -10.98 10.02 6.76
CA GLN A 22 -10.27 8.77 6.59
C GLN A 22 -10.14 8.05 7.94
N PRO A 23 -10.35 6.72 7.99
CA PRO A 23 -10.31 5.98 9.25
C PRO A 23 -8.90 5.91 9.84
N GLY A 24 -8.84 5.89 11.17
CA GLY A 24 -7.59 5.83 11.94
C GLY A 24 -6.81 7.15 11.99
N GLU A 25 -5.95 7.26 12.99
CA GLU A 25 -4.96 8.33 13.13
C GLU A 25 -3.81 8.10 12.14
N LEU A 26 -3.27 9.17 11.58
CA LEU A 26 -2.13 9.08 10.67
C LEU A 26 -0.90 8.60 11.46
N VAL A 27 -0.21 7.59 10.95
CA VAL A 27 1.10 7.14 11.47
C VAL A 27 2.20 7.88 10.73
N GLY A 28 2.04 8.03 9.42
CA GLY A 28 2.91 8.83 8.57
C GLY A 28 2.59 8.67 7.10
N SER A 29 3.17 9.57 6.30
CA SER A 29 3.18 9.49 4.84
C SER A 29 4.55 9.03 4.38
N PHE A 30 4.58 7.93 3.63
CA PHE A 30 5.80 7.20 3.30
C PHE A 30 6.04 7.13 1.79
N GLN A 31 7.32 7.15 1.42
CA GLN A 31 7.81 6.66 0.14
C GLN A 31 8.75 5.48 0.37
N ALA A 32 8.40 4.32 -0.17
CA ALA A 32 9.17 3.09 -0.05
C ALA A 32 9.56 2.55 -1.43
N LEU A 33 10.80 2.08 -1.53
CA LEU A 33 11.31 1.35 -2.68
C LEU A 33 11.46 -0.13 -2.32
N GLY A 34 10.89 -0.99 -3.15
CA GLY A 34 10.99 -2.44 -3.07
C GLY A 34 12.02 -2.97 -4.04
N LEU A 35 13.01 -3.69 -3.53
CA LEU A 35 13.94 -4.46 -4.36
C LEU A 35 13.43 -5.89 -4.47
N MET A 36 13.32 -6.41 -5.69
CA MET A 36 12.83 -7.75 -5.93
C MET A 36 13.85 -8.79 -5.45
N VAL A 37 13.39 -9.76 -4.65
CA VAL A 37 14.21 -10.87 -4.14
C VAL A 37 13.74 -12.23 -4.65
N GLU A 38 12.49 -12.34 -5.10
CA GLU A 38 11.95 -13.55 -5.74
C GLU A 38 11.06 -13.20 -6.93
N GLN A 39 11.21 -13.95 -8.03
CA GLN A 39 10.31 -13.91 -9.19
C GLN A 39 10.22 -15.31 -9.81
N SER A 40 9.13 -16.03 -9.52
CA SER A 40 8.83 -17.32 -10.15
C SER A 40 7.55 -17.31 -11.00
N CYS A 41 6.86 -16.17 -11.09
CA CYS A 41 5.60 -16.06 -11.82
C CYS A 41 5.75 -15.77 -13.33
N GLY A 42 6.94 -15.39 -13.81
CA GLY A 42 7.12 -15.03 -15.21
C GLY A 42 6.39 -13.75 -15.58
N THR A 43 5.80 -13.70 -16.78
CA THR A 43 5.09 -12.51 -17.27
C THR A 43 3.64 -12.45 -16.79
N ALA A 44 3.16 -13.48 -16.07
CA ALA A 44 1.80 -13.52 -15.55
C ALA A 44 1.51 -12.47 -14.47
N VAL A 45 2.54 -12.03 -13.74
CA VAL A 45 2.44 -10.99 -12.71
C VAL A 45 3.28 -9.79 -13.13
N PRO A 46 2.68 -8.59 -13.26
CA PRO A 46 3.45 -7.37 -13.45
C PRO A 46 4.25 -7.10 -12.18
N ALA A 47 5.56 -7.30 -12.26
CA ALA A 47 6.47 -7.21 -11.13
C ALA A 47 7.59 -6.21 -11.49
N PRO A 48 7.34 -4.89 -11.34
CA PRO A 48 8.35 -3.87 -11.61
C PRO A 48 9.48 -3.94 -10.60
N ASP A 49 10.73 -3.80 -11.05
CA ASP A 49 11.90 -3.72 -10.20
C ASP A 49 12.70 -2.44 -10.51
N PRO A 50 12.75 -1.44 -9.61
CA PRO A 50 12.17 -1.45 -8.26
C PRO A 50 10.65 -1.22 -8.24
N LEU A 51 10.00 -1.67 -7.16
CA LEU A 51 8.62 -1.32 -6.81
C LEU A 51 8.60 0.02 -6.07
N ASP A 52 7.99 1.08 -6.64
CA ASP A 52 7.84 2.38 -5.98
C ASP A 52 6.45 2.50 -5.33
N LEU A 53 6.41 2.72 -4.02
CA LEU A 53 5.19 2.86 -3.23
C LEU A 53 5.18 4.21 -2.55
N LYS A 54 4.11 4.97 -2.77
CA LYS A 54 3.80 6.21 -2.04
C LYS A 54 2.44 6.05 -1.37
N PHE A 55 2.43 6.12 -0.05
CA PHE A 55 1.24 5.77 0.72
C PHE A 55 1.17 6.47 2.06
N ASP A 56 -0.05 6.62 2.55
CA ASP A 56 -0.31 7.01 3.92
C ASP A 56 -0.63 5.76 4.74
N LEU A 57 0.00 5.63 5.91
CA LEU A 57 -0.25 4.56 6.87
C LEU A 57 -1.01 5.14 8.07
N ARG A 58 -2.06 4.44 8.51
CA ARG A 58 -2.96 4.88 9.58
C ARG A 58 -3.23 3.73 10.54
N SER A 59 -3.50 4.06 11.80
CA SER A 59 -3.78 3.08 12.85
C SER A 59 -4.95 3.50 13.75
N GLU A 60 -5.65 2.53 14.30
CA GLU A 60 -6.66 2.70 15.35
C GLU A 60 -6.16 2.03 16.65
N SER A 61 -6.54 2.57 17.80
CA SER A 61 -6.16 2.04 19.12
C SER A 61 -6.66 0.61 19.40
N ASN A 62 -7.52 0.05 18.54
CA ASN A 62 -8.03 -1.32 18.62
C ASN A 62 -7.17 -2.34 17.84
N GLY A 63 -6.02 -1.93 17.30
CA GLY A 63 -5.11 -2.77 16.51
C GLY A 63 -5.52 -2.92 15.03
N ARG A 64 -6.44 -2.08 14.53
CA ARG A 64 -6.75 -2.01 13.10
C ARG A 64 -5.84 -1.02 12.42
N ALA A 65 -5.37 -1.39 11.24
CA ALA A 65 -4.52 -0.54 10.42
C ALA A 65 -5.16 -0.28 9.07
N TYR A 66 -4.75 0.83 8.44
CA TYR A 66 -5.10 1.13 7.06
C TYR A 66 -3.90 1.69 6.33
N TRP A 67 -3.75 1.33 5.06
CA TRP A 67 -2.84 2.05 4.18
C TRP A 67 -3.53 2.41 2.88
N ARG A 68 -3.14 3.55 2.33
CA ARG A 68 -3.72 4.06 1.09
C ARG A 68 -2.62 4.51 0.15
N LEU A 69 -2.58 3.92 -1.04
CA LEU A 69 -1.74 4.42 -2.12
C LEU A 69 -2.22 5.82 -2.52
N TRP A 70 -1.29 6.73 -2.80
CA TRP A 70 -1.64 8.08 -3.25
C TRP A 70 -2.46 8.03 -4.54
N GLY A 71 -3.69 8.56 -4.50
CA GLY A 71 -4.65 8.48 -5.61
C GLY A 71 -5.29 7.11 -5.83
N GLY A 72 -5.05 6.14 -4.95
CA GLY A 72 -5.55 4.78 -5.03
C GLY A 72 -6.55 4.39 -3.93
N SER A 73 -6.87 3.10 -3.91
CA SER A 73 -7.72 2.46 -2.90
C SER A 73 -7.05 2.40 -1.53
N MET A 74 -7.88 2.36 -0.49
CA MET A 74 -7.46 2.07 0.87
C MET A 74 -7.59 0.57 1.16
N PHE A 75 -6.65 0.03 1.91
CA PHE A 75 -6.64 -1.37 2.32
C PHE A 75 -6.62 -1.44 3.84
N ALA A 76 -7.45 -2.32 4.39
CA ALA A 76 -7.51 -2.57 5.83
C ALA A 76 -6.60 -3.74 6.22
N GLY A 77 -6.04 -3.66 7.41
CA GLY A 77 -5.13 -4.65 7.98
C GLY A 77 -5.13 -4.60 9.50
N ILE A 78 -4.07 -5.16 10.07
CA ILE A 78 -3.85 -5.19 11.51
C ILE A 78 -2.54 -4.51 11.86
N GLU A 79 -2.52 -3.85 13.00
CA GLU A 79 -1.32 -3.38 13.68
C GLU A 79 -1.11 -4.23 14.93
N ASN A 80 0.14 -4.62 15.17
CA ASN A 80 0.54 -5.33 16.38
C ASN A 80 1.99 -4.98 16.73
N ASN A 81 2.17 -4.19 17.79
CA ASN A 81 3.48 -3.78 18.31
C ASN A 81 4.38 -3.09 17.26
N GLY A 82 3.81 -2.19 16.45
CA GLY A 82 4.53 -1.46 15.41
C GLY A 82 4.72 -2.22 14.11
N THR A 83 4.26 -3.47 14.03
CA THR A 83 4.19 -4.24 12.78
C THR A 83 2.79 -4.12 12.18
N TYR A 84 2.72 -3.69 10.94
CA TYR A 84 1.49 -3.53 10.18
C TYR A 84 1.40 -4.64 9.13
N THR A 85 0.27 -5.35 9.07
CA THR A 85 0.06 -6.43 8.09
C THR A 85 -1.24 -6.23 7.33
N PHE A 86 -1.13 -6.23 6.00
CA PHE A 86 -2.25 -6.09 5.07
C PHE A 86 -2.30 -7.28 4.14
N GLN A 87 -3.50 -7.78 3.88
CA GLN A 87 -3.68 -8.92 3.00
C GLN A 87 -4.87 -8.70 2.07
N THR A 88 -4.65 -8.90 0.79
CA THR A 88 -5.70 -8.98 -0.23
C THR A 88 -5.68 -10.35 -0.88
N SER A 89 -6.86 -10.84 -1.25
CA SER A 89 -6.97 -12.08 -2.00
C SER A 89 -8.08 -11.97 -3.03
N GLN A 90 -7.79 -12.44 -4.23
CA GLN A 90 -8.73 -12.47 -5.34
C GLN A 90 -8.52 -13.75 -6.14
N SER A 91 -9.62 -14.30 -6.67
CA SER A 91 -9.57 -15.44 -7.57
C SER A 91 -9.99 -15.03 -8.96
N TYR A 92 -9.31 -15.55 -9.98
CA TYR A 92 -9.63 -15.29 -11.37
C TYR A 92 -9.35 -16.51 -12.25
N MET A 93 -10.00 -16.52 -13.41
CA MET A 93 -9.85 -17.57 -14.40
C MET A 93 -8.72 -17.20 -15.37
N VAL A 94 -7.72 -18.06 -15.48
CA VAL A 94 -6.57 -17.90 -16.40
C VAL A 94 -6.89 -18.53 -17.75
N VAL A 95 -7.48 -19.73 -17.72
CA VAL A 95 -7.85 -20.48 -18.93
C VAL A 95 -9.28 -20.93 -18.79
N GLU A 96 -10.10 -20.62 -19.78
CA GLU A 96 -11.51 -20.98 -19.81
C GLU A 96 -11.69 -22.51 -19.89
N PRO A 97 -12.74 -23.06 -19.25
CA PRO A 97 -13.09 -24.46 -19.41
C PRO A 97 -13.53 -24.73 -20.86
N ASP A 98 -13.11 -25.89 -21.39
CA ASP A 98 -13.57 -26.38 -22.69
C ASP A 98 -14.24 -27.75 -22.50
N ARG A 99 -15.58 -27.71 -22.45
CA ARG A 99 -16.41 -28.92 -22.30
C ARG A 99 -16.27 -29.91 -23.46
N PHE A 100 -15.95 -29.44 -24.66
CA PHE A 100 -15.83 -30.31 -25.84
C PHE A 100 -14.52 -31.09 -25.82
N ARG A 101 -13.49 -30.54 -25.16
CA ARG A 101 -12.20 -31.21 -24.94
C ARG A 101 -12.07 -31.84 -23.55
N GLY A 102 -13.11 -31.76 -22.72
CA GLY A 102 -13.10 -32.28 -21.35
C GLY A 102 -12.17 -31.51 -20.41
N TYR A 103 -11.81 -30.28 -20.75
CA TYR A 103 -10.90 -29.44 -19.98
C TYR A 103 -11.67 -28.60 -18.96
N VAL A 104 -11.30 -28.72 -17.69
CA VAL A 104 -12.01 -28.10 -16.56
C VAL A 104 -11.69 -26.62 -16.37
N GLY A 105 -10.70 -26.08 -17.08
CA GLY A 105 -10.24 -24.71 -16.93
C GLY A 105 -9.16 -24.55 -15.87
N CYS A 106 -8.45 -23.42 -15.92
CA CYS A 106 -7.50 -23.01 -14.91
C CYS A 106 -8.04 -21.78 -14.19
N SER A 107 -8.33 -21.92 -12.91
CA SER A 107 -8.61 -20.78 -12.02
C SER A 107 -7.58 -20.77 -10.91
N VAL A 108 -7.12 -19.58 -10.55
CA VAL A 108 -6.09 -19.36 -9.55
C VAL A 108 -6.58 -18.38 -8.50
N THR A 109 -5.95 -18.41 -7.34
CA THR A 109 -6.07 -17.39 -6.31
C THR A 109 -4.76 -16.65 -6.20
N GLN A 110 -4.81 -15.33 -6.33
CA GLN A 110 -3.74 -14.43 -5.97
C GLN A 110 -3.93 -13.99 -4.53
N ARG A 111 -2.85 -14.01 -3.75
CA ARG A 111 -2.77 -13.49 -2.39
C ARG A 111 -1.62 -12.51 -2.33
N ASP A 112 -1.92 -11.26 -2.02
CA ASP A 112 -0.90 -10.25 -1.77
C ASP A 112 -0.84 -9.97 -0.27
N VAL A 113 0.37 -9.95 0.28
CA VAL A 113 0.64 -9.63 1.68
C VAL A 113 1.66 -8.50 1.72
N PHE A 114 1.34 -7.43 2.44
CA PHE A 114 2.26 -6.36 2.76
C PHE A 114 2.50 -6.35 4.27
N THR A 115 3.77 -6.28 4.65
CA THR A 115 4.18 -6.11 6.04
C THR A 115 5.05 -4.88 6.13
N PHE A 116 4.77 -4.00 7.09
CA PHE A 116 5.57 -2.80 7.35
C PHE A 116 5.96 -2.72 8.83
N GLU A 117 7.14 -2.18 9.09
CA GLU A 117 7.62 -1.81 10.41
C GLU A 117 8.07 -0.34 10.35
N VAL A 118 7.60 0.46 11.30
CA VAL A 118 7.93 1.88 11.39
C VAL A 118 8.91 2.09 12.53
N SER A 119 9.98 2.85 12.27
CA SER A 119 10.98 3.19 13.28
C SER A 119 11.38 4.66 13.18
N VAL A 120 11.83 5.23 14.30
CA VAL A 120 12.39 6.58 14.34
C VAL A 120 13.91 6.44 14.16
N PRO A 121 14.55 7.23 13.27
CA PRO A 121 15.99 7.22 13.15
C PRO A 121 16.62 7.66 14.49
N GLU A 122 17.56 6.87 15.00
CA GLU A 122 18.36 7.27 16.16
C GLU A 122 19.29 8.42 15.73
N ILE A 123 18.91 9.66 16.07
CA ILE A 123 19.83 10.79 15.95
C ILE A 123 20.79 10.67 17.13
N GLU A 124 21.99 10.17 16.88
CA GLU A 124 23.11 10.33 17.80
C GLU A 124 23.24 11.83 18.10
N ALA A 125 22.85 12.24 19.30
CA ALA A 125 22.97 13.61 19.80
C ALA A 125 24.46 13.95 19.97
N GLY A 126 25.13 14.21 18.85
CA GLY A 126 26.58 14.41 18.74
C GLY A 126 26.95 15.73 18.05
N MET A 127 26.03 16.69 17.98
CA MET A 127 26.37 18.10 17.72
C MET A 127 25.88 18.94 18.88
N ASP A 128 26.76 19.04 19.87
CA ASP A 128 26.89 20.20 20.75
C ASP A 128 26.93 21.45 19.87
N ALA A 129 25.77 22.08 19.69
CA ALA A 129 25.68 23.44 19.19
C ALA A 129 26.21 24.37 20.28
N GLY A 130 27.53 24.37 20.44
CA GLY A 130 28.25 25.42 21.15
C GLY A 130 28.00 26.73 20.42
N VAL A 131 27.06 27.52 20.92
CA VAL A 131 27.06 28.96 20.71
C VAL A 131 26.85 29.60 22.06
N GLU A 132 27.89 30.32 22.45
CA GLU A 132 28.11 30.92 23.77
C GLU A 132 27.02 31.95 24.10
N ASP A 133 26.67 31.96 25.38
CA ASP A 133 25.90 33.00 26.08
C ASP A 133 26.58 34.36 25.88
N ALA A 134 26.11 35.12 24.90
CA ALA A 134 26.39 36.54 24.74
C ALA A 134 25.10 37.32 24.98
N GLY A 135 24.91 37.74 26.23
CA GLY A 135 23.75 38.51 26.68
C GLY A 135 23.46 39.74 25.82
N ILE A 136 22.19 39.89 25.47
CA ILE A 136 21.58 41.14 25.02
C ILE A 136 20.23 41.26 25.74
N ASP A 137 20.17 42.16 26.72
CA ASP A 137 18.91 42.67 27.26
C ASP A 137 18.25 43.55 26.18
N GLY A 138 17.08 43.15 25.67
CA GLY A 138 16.31 43.97 24.73
C GLY A 138 15.01 43.34 24.29
N ASP A 139 13.90 43.91 24.75
CA ASP A 139 12.53 43.71 24.29
C ASP A 139 12.40 43.44 22.78
N ALA A 140 11.82 42.30 22.42
CA ALA A 140 10.93 42.16 21.28
C ALA A 140 10.11 40.87 21.37
N ASP A 141 8.79 41.04 21.46
CA ASP A 141 7.75 40.07 21.17
C ASP A 141 7.88 39.58 19.71
N ALA A 142 8.77 38.62 19.49
CA ALA A 142 8.88 37.86 18.27
C ALA A 142 8.52 36.41 18.61
N GLY A 143 7.29 36.02 18.27
CA GLY A 143 6.93 34.62 18.17
C GLY A 143 7.92 33.93 17.26
N VAL A 144 8.88 33.22 17.85
CA VAL A 144 9.67 32.23 17.13
C VAL A 144 8.68 31.11 16.84
N ASP A 145 8.11 31.12 15.65
CA ASP A 145 7.57 29.92 15.05
C ASP A 145 8.74 28.94 15.00
N VAL A 146 8.84 28.10 16.02
CA VAL A 146 9.70 26.92 15.98
C VAL A 146 9.05 26.08 14.90
N GLU A 147 9.56 26.20 13.68
CA GLU A 147 9.29 25.29 12.58
C GLU A 147 9.70 23.91 13.09
N VAL A 148 8.71 23.16 13.60
CA VAL A 148 8.90 21.80 14.07
C VAL A 148 9.25 21.01 12.81
N ASP A 149 10.53 20.72 12.64
CA ASP A 149 11.00 19.89 11.54
C ASP A 149 10.19 18.58 11.59
N PRO A 150 9.44 18.22 10.52
CA PRO A 150 8.61 17.03 10.52
C PRO A 150 9.41 15.84 11.03
N ALA A 151 8.87 15.13 12.02
CA ALA A 151 9.54 13.99 12.63
C ALA A 151 9.76 12.92 11.56
N LEU A 152 10.99 12.86 11.05
CA LEU A 152 11.41 11.88 10.05
C LEU A 152 11.25 10.48 10.63
N VAL A 153 10.60 9.62 9.87
CA VAL A 153 10.40 8.20 10.21
C VAL A 153 10.92 7.31 9.09
N LEU A 154 11.38 6.13 9.45
CA LEU A 154 11.82 5.09 8.53
C LEU A 154 10.76 4.00 8.45
N ILE A 155 10.65 3.40 7.27
CA ILE A 155 9.79 2.24 7.04
C ILE A 155 10.58 1.12 6.39
N THR A 156 10.48 -0.07 6.96
CA THR A 156 11.00 -1.31 6.39
C THR A 156 9.84 -2.28 6.21
N GLY A 157 10.02 -3.29 5.39
CA GLY A 157 8.93 -4.25 5.18
C GLY A 157 9.17 -5.26 4.08
N SER A 158 8.10 -5.94 3.73
CA SER A 158 8.06 -6.85 2.58
C SER A 158 6.71 -6.81 1.87
N GLN A 159 6.76 -7.14 0.59
CA GLN A 159 5.57 -7.41 -0.22
C GLN A 159 5.73 -8.81 -0.81
N THR A 160 4.71 -9.66 -0.67
CA THR A 160 4.66 -10.97 -1.31
C THR A 160 3.38 -11.07 -2.12
N THR A 161 3.49 -11.48 -3.38
CA THR A 161 2.38 -11.96 -4.20
C THR A 161 2.55 -13.46 -4.42
N GLU A 162 1.55 -14.25 -4.03
CA GLU A 162 1.50 -15.70 -4.28
C GLU A 162 0.32 -16.03 -5.19
N ILE A 163 0.54 -16.90 -6.19
CA ILE A 163 -0.52 -17.40 -7.07
C ILE A 163 -0.58 -18.92 -6.99
N VAL A 164 -1.75 -19.43 -6.62
CA VAL A 164 -1.99 -20.87 -6.41
C VAL A 164 -3.20 -21.33 -7.21
N PRO A 165 -3.13 -22.46 -7.93
CA PRO A 165 -4.30 -23.07 -8.55
C PRO A 165 -5.40 -23.40 -7.53
N LEU A 166 -6.65 -23.11 -7.88
CA LEU A 166 -7.80 -23.56 -7.10
C LEU A 166 -7.94 -25.07 -7.18
N ALA A 167 -8.49 -25.68 -6.11
CA ALA A 167 -8.71 -27.11 -6.06
C ALA A 167 -9.59 -27.58 -7.24
N GLY A 168 -9.11 -28.57 -7.99
CA GLY A 168 -9.80 -29.12 -9.16
C GLY A 168 -9.56 -28.37 -10.47
N ALA A 169 -8.80 -27.28 -10.47
CA ALA A 169 -8.34 -26.62 -11.70
C ALA A 169 -7.23 -27.43 -12.39
N ASP A 170 -7.25 -27.48 -13.72
CA ASP A 170 -6.14 -27.97 -14.52
C ASP A 170 -5.40 -26.76 -15.09
N CYS A 171 -4.26 -26.41 -14.48
CA CYS A 171 -3.45 -25.27 -14.90
C CYS A 171 -2.24 -25.65 -15.76
N THR A 172 -2.19 -26.89 -16.24
CA THR A 172 -1.10 -27.39 -17.09
C THR A 172 -0.89 -26.46 -18.30
N PRO A 173 -1.93 -26.03 -19.06
CA PRO A 173 -1.78 -25.12 -20.20
C PRO A 173 -1.37 -23.69 -19.84
N ALA A 174 -1.51 -23.28 -18.57
CA ALA A 174 -1.15 -21.95 -18.11
C ALA A 174 0.36 -21.79 -17.85
N VAL A 175 1.12 -22.89 -17.86
CA VAL A 175 2.57 -22.88 -17.65
C VAL A 175 3.32 -22.62 -18.97
N ALA A 176 4.42 -21.87 -18.90
CA ALA A 176 5.21 -21.37 -20.03
C ALA A 176 5.79 -22.49 -20.89
N ALA A 177 6.09 -23.65 -20.29
CA ALA A 177 6.49 -24.85 -21.03
C ALA A 177 5.46 -25.30 -22.07
N LEU A 178 4.20 -24.88 -21.93
CA LEU A 178 3.09 -25.16 -22.83
C LEU A 178 2.51 -23.89 -23.49
N GLY A 179 3.26 -22.78 -23.43
CA GLY A 179 2.88 -21.49 -24.05
C GLY A 179 2.00 -20.59 -23.17
N GLY A 180 1.79 -20.94 -21.90
CA GLY A 180 1.07 -20.09 -20.95
C GLY A 180 1.94 -18.98 -20.34
N PRO A 181 1.34 -18.05 -19.57
CA PRO A 181 2.04 -16.88 -19.05
C PRO A 181 2.88 -17.16 -17.78
N PHE A 182 2.62 -18.25 -17.07
CA PHE A 182 3.30 -18.56 -15.80
C PHE A 182 4.57 -19.36 -16.00
N LEU A 183 5.70 -18.99 -15.38
CA LEU A 183 6.87 -19.88 -15.40
C LEU A 183 6.63 -21.19 -14.64
N SER A 184 5.93 -21.11 -13.50
CA SER A 184 5.46 -22.25 -12.73
C SER A 184 4.14 -21.93 -12.05
N LEU A 185 3.42 -22.97 -11.58
CA LEU A 185 2.31 -22.84 -10.66
C LEU A 185 2.43 -23.92 -9.56
N PRO A 186 2.32 -23.58 -8.27
CA PRO A 186 2.22 -22.22 -7.74
C PRO A 186 3.46 -21.36 -8.05
N CYS A 187 3.31 -20.04 -7.93
CA CYS A 187 4.41 -19.09 -8.09
C CYS A 187 4.33 -17.96 -7.08
N ARG A 188 5.45 -17.25 -6.92
CA ARG A 188 5.64 -16.19 -5.95
C ARG A 188 6.50 -15.05 -6.51
N VAL A 189 6.16 -13.84 -6.12
CA VAL A 189 6.97 -12.63 -6.27
C VAL A 189 7.17 -12.04 -4.88
N GLU A 190 8.39 -11.64 -4.55
CA GLU A 190 8.71 -11.03 -3.26
C GLU A 190 9.61 -9.81 -3.43
N TYR A 191 9.31 -8.76 -2.66
CA TYR A 191 10.13 -7.58 -2.50
C TYR A 191 10.49 -7.37 -1.04
N VAL A 192 11.69 -6.83 -0.82
CA VAL A 192 12.09 -6.21 0.45
C VAL A 192 11.94 -4.71 0.28
N LEU A 193 11.16 -4.09 1.16
CA LEU A 193 10.79 -2.67 1.11
C LEU A 193 11.65 -1.88 2.09
N ASN A 194 12.17 -0.74 1.65
CA ASN A 194 12.81 0.24 2.50
C ASN A 194 12.40 1.65 2.06
N GLY A 195 12.17 2.54 3.02
CA GLY A 195 11.70 3.87 2.73
C GLY A 195 11.84 4.82 3.91
N ASN A 196 11.43 6.05 3.65
CA ASN A 196 11.32 7.10 4.64
C ASN A 196 9.91 7.71 4.57
N GLY A 197 9.56 8.45 5.61
CA GLY A 197 8.31 9.16 5.69
C GLY A 197 8.35 10.30 6.68
N ILE A 198 7.21 10.95 6.79
CA ILE A 198 6.97 12.07 7.69
C ILE A 198 5.82 11.65 8.61
N ALA A 199 6.07 11.67 9.92
CA ALA A 199 5.02 11.49 10.93
C ALA A 199 4.11 12.73 11.00
N PRO A 200 2.85 12.60 11.46
CA PRO A 200 2.02 13.76 11.76
C PRO A 200 2.65 14.63 12.86
N GLU A 201 2.35 15.92 12.85
CA GLU A 201 2.71 16.90 13.90
C GLU A 201 2.01 16.62 15.24
#